data_AF-A0A938KRN5-F1
#
_entry.id   AF-A0A938KRN5-F1
#
_cell.length_a   1.000
_cell.length_b   1.000
_cell.length_c   1.000
_cell.angle_alpha   90.00
_cell.angle_beta   90.00
_cell.angle_gamma   90.00
#
_symmetry.space_group_name_H-M   'P 1'
#
loop_
_entity.id
_entity.type
_entity.pdbx_description
1 polymer ?
#
loop_
_entity_poly.entity_id
_entity_poly.type
_entity_poly.pdbx_seq_one_letter_code
_entity_poly.pdbx_strand_id
1 'polypeptide(L)'
;RKEANRNKIFVSHKCFPQTQAVLATRAEPCGIEIVTGRVEDFACDASFFACVFQYPDGYGKVRDYAPICAKAKEAGIATAVIADLMALVLLPSPGSWGADVVVGSAQRFGVPMGYGGPHAAFFATREAYKRHIPGRLIGVSMDAEGRTAYRMALQTREQHIRREKATSNICTAQVLLAIIASMYAVYHGPDGLRAIARRIHRRARVLDASLRALGFVPMNDSYFDTLVIESDQESLDKVRVIAETKGINLNFLVKGQVGISVDETTSLSDLAQVVSVFAAITNGLQADVTELDQAIKTQGSSDHPSVFTERTDLILEHPIFHRYHSEHELLRYIKRLESKDLSLCHSMIALGSCTMKLNASAEMIPITWPSFGQIHPFAPVSQTLGYQQIFQELTQYLRQVTGFAEISLQPNSGAQGEYTGLMVIRAYHRSRGDHHRNIALIPSSAHGTNPASAVMAGMQVVVVACDEQGNVDMADLSAKAEQHSANLSCLMVTYPSTHGVFEGHIREICEVIHRHGGQVYMDGANMNAQVGLTSPALIGADVCHLNLHKTFCIPHG
;
A
#
# COMPACT_ATOMS: atom_id res chain seq x y z
N ARG A 1 23.94 11.26 -5.17
CA ARG A 1 25.29 10.98 -5.71
C ARG A 1 25.57 9.52 -5.41
N LYS A 2 25.96 8.70 -6.41
CA LYS A 2 26.46 7.35 -6.16
C LYS A 2 27.85 7.50 -5.53
N GLU A 3 27.91 7.65 -4.21
CA GLU A 3 29.13 7.32 -3.49
C GLU A 3 29.29 5.82 -3.64
N ALA A 4 30.40 5.38 -4.24
CA ALA A 4 30.59 4.04 -4.79
C ALA A 4 30.38 2.88 -3.79
N ASN A 5 30.25 3.18 -2.49
CA ASN A 5 30.08 2.20 -1.41
C ASN A 5 28.77 2.34 -0.61
N ARG A 6 27.84 3.21 -1.01
CA ARG A 6 26.64 3.52 -0.21
C ARG A 6 25.35 2.97 -0.82
N ASN A 7 25.20 1.65 -0.80
CA ASN A 7 24.10 0.92 -1.45
C ASN A 7 23.26 0.03 -0.52
N LYS A 8 23.50 0.09 0.80
CA LYS A 8 22.75 -0.73 1.78
C LYS A 8 21.59 0.03 2.41
N ILE A 9 20.50 -0.68 2.68
CA ILE A 9 19.42 -0.24 3.57
C ILE A 9 19.35 -1.23 4.74
N PHE A 10 19.32 -0.69 5.97
CA PHE A 10 18.98 -1.50 7.13
C PHE A 10 17.46 -1.59 7.28
N VAL A 11 16.93 -2.78 7.49
CA VAL A 11 15.50 -3.01 7.77
C VAL A 11 15.36 -3.74 9.09
N SER A 12 14.58 -3.21 10.03
CA SER A 12 14.29 -3.94 11.26
C SER A 12 13.57 -5.25 10.95
N HIS A 13 14.06 -6.37 11.52
CA HIS A 13 13.37 -7.66 11.43
C HIS A 13 11.97 -7.66 12.09
N LYS A 14 11.67 -6.60 12.87
CA LYS A 14 10.37 -6.37 13.50
C LYS A 14 9.38 -5.61 12.59
N CYS A 15 9.75 -5.25 11.36
CA CYS A 15 8.79 -4.77 10.37
C CYS A 15 7.87 -5.91 9.91
N PHE A 16 6.65 -5.60 9.44
CA PHE A 16 5.74 -6.61 8.93
C PHE A 16 6.32 -7.40 7.74
N PRO A 17 6.07 -8.72 7.65
CA PRO A 17 6.68 -9.58 6.64
C PRO A 17 6.32 -9.16 5.21
N GLN A 18 5.07 -8.75 4.96
CA GLN A 18 4.64 -8.24 3.66
C GLN A 18 5.35 -6.93 3.28
N THR A 19 5.67 -6.08 4.25
CA THR A 19 6.44 -4.86 4.00
C THR A 19 7.89 -5.19 3.63
N GLN A 20 8.51 -6.13 4.35
CA GLN A 20 9.85 -6.61 4.02
C GLN A 20 9.91 -7.23 2.62
N ALA A 21 8.90 -8.03 2.24
CA ALA A 21 8.81 -8.65 0.92
C ALA A 21 8.71 -7.61 -0.22
N VAL A 22 7.88 -6.57 -0.04
CA VAL A 22 7.76 -5.47 -1.02
C VAL A 22 9.06 -4.67 -1.12
N LEU A 23 9.71 -4.38 0.01
CA LEU A 23 11.02 -3.70 0.00
C LEU A 23 12.07 -4.53 -0.74
N ALA A 24 12.16 -5.83 -0.48
CA ALA A 24 13.09 -6.74 -1.17
C ALA A 24 12.85 -6.76 -2.68
N THR A 25 11.59 -6.88 -3.09
CA THR A 25 11.20 -6.89 -4.51
C THR A 25 11.60 -5.59 -5.21
N ARG A 26 11.46 -4.45 -4.53
CA ARG A 26 11.83 -3.12 -5.07
C ARG A 26 13.33 -2.86 -5.08
N ALA A 27 14.04 -3.32 -4.06
CA ALA A 27 15.48 -3.09 -3.89
C ALA A 27 16.30 -3.86 -4.93
N GLU A 28 15.90 -5.10 -5.22
CA GLU A 28 16.63 -6.04 -6.07
C GLU A 28 16.93 -5.50 -7.49
N PRO A 29 15.99 -4.95 -8.28
CA PRO A 29 16.30 -4.41 -9.61
C PRO A 29 17.19 -3.17 -9.56
N CYS A 30 17.23 -2.45 -8.44
CA CYS A 30 18.06 -1.27 -8.25
C CYS A 30 19.48 -1.60 -7.73
N GLY A 31 19.79 -2.87 -7.45
CA GLY A 31 21.05 -3.28 -6.84
C GLY A 31 21.24 -2.77 -5.40
N ILE A 32 20.14 -2.53 -4.69
CA ILE A 32 20.14 -2.12 -3.29
C ILE A 32 20.20 -3.38 -2.42
N GLU A 33 21.16 -3.44 -1.50
CA GLU A 33 21.28 -4.53 -0.54
C GLU A 33 20.42 -4.24 0.70
N ILE A 34 19.51 -5.15 1.05
CA ILE A 34 18.77 -5.08 2.30
C ILE A 34 19.50 -5.91 3.36
N VAL A 35 19.85 -5.26 4.46
CA VAL A 35 20.37 -5.91 5.66
C VAL A 35 19.26 -5.91 6.71
N THR A 36 18.65 -7.07 6.92
CA THR A 36 17.62 -7.25 7.94
C THR A 36 18.27 -7.62 9.27
N GLY A 37 17.92 -6.93 10.35
CA GLY A 37 18.54 -7.20 11.65
C GLY A 37 17.82 -6.61 12.86
N ARG A 38 18.46 -6.76 14.02
CA ARG A 38 18.06 -6.13 15.28
C ARG A 38 18.56 -4.68 15.29
N VAL A 39 17.74 -3.77 15.79
CA VAL A 39 18.06 -2.33 15.80
C VAL A 39 19.24 -2.05 16.73
N GLU A 40 19.36 -2.82 17.81
CA GLU A 40 20.46 -2.70 18.78
C GLU A 40 21.82 -3.06 18.17
N ASP A 41 21.84 -3.94 17.16
CA ASP A 41 23.05 -4.42 16.49
C ASP A 41 23.42 -3.53 15.28
N PHE A 42 22.63 -2.49 14.99
CA PHE A 42 22.86 -1.65 13.81
C PHE A 42 24.04 -0.69 14.01
N ALA A 43 25.14 -0.98 13.29
CA ALA A 43 26.39 -0.23 13.39
C ALA A 43 26.30 1.22 12.87
N CYS A 44 25.35 1.53 11.99
CA CYS A 44 25.22 2.82 11.30
C CYS A 44 26.52 3.26 10.58
N ASP A 45 27.19 2.33 9.90
CA ASP A 45 28.38 2.67 9.12
C ASP A 45 28.04 3.35 7.77
N ALA A 46 29.07 3.87 7.10
CA ALA A 46 28.94 4.64 5.86
C ALA A 46 28.45 3.84 4.64
N SER A 47 28.31 2.51 4.72
CA SER A 47 27.76 1.70 3.62
C SER A 47 26.24 1.81 3.49
N PHE A 48 25.56 2.25 4.55
CA PHE A 48 24.12 2.42 4.59
C PHE A 48 23.70 3.81 4.12
N PHE A 49 22.69 3.90 3.25
CA PHE A 49 22.05 5.19 2.92
C PHE A 49 20.74 5.43 3.66
N ALA A 50 20.08 4.36 4.12
CA ALA A 50 18.84 4.47 4.86
C ALA A 50 18.67 3.36 5.90
N CYS A 51 17.81 3.61 6.89
CA CYS A 51 17.30 2.60 7.80
C CYS A 51 15.78 2.70 7.93
N VAL A 52 15.11 1.55 8.04
CA VAL A 52 13.66 1.42 8.10
C VAL A 52 13.23 0.74 9.40
N PHE A 53 12.32 1.39 10.13
CA PHE A 53 11.76 0.90 11.38
C PHE A 53 10.23 0.87 11.33
N GLN A 54 9.61 0.15 12.26
CA GLN A 54 8.16 0.13 12.44
C GLN A 54 7.79 0.59 13.86
N TYR A 55 6.72 1.38 14.01
CA TYR A 55 6.35 2.06 15.25
C TYR A 55 4.82 2.22 15.43
N PRO A 56 4.18 1.47 16.37
CA PRO A 56 4.71 0.32 17.11
C PRO A 56 5.21 -0.79 16.18
N ASP A 57 6.13 -1.63 16.64
CA ASP A 57 6.69 -2.68 15.80
C ASP A 57 5.68 -3.80 15.48
N GLY A 58 6.03 -4.74 14.59
CA GLY A 58 5.14 -5.82 14.15
C GLY A 58 4.75 -6.83 15.24
N TYR A 59 5.33 -6.69 16.43
CA TYR A 59 5.03 -7.49 17.63
C TYR A 59 4.36 -6.61 18.70
N GLY A 60 3.89 -5.41 18.33
CA GLY A 60 3.18 -4.49 19.20
C GLY A 60 4.07 -3.66 20.12
N LYS A 61 5.41 -3.83 20.10
CA LYS A 61 6.29 -3.13 21.03
C LYS A 61 6.47 -1.66 20.61
N VAL A 62 6.24 -0.76 21.56
CA VAL A 62 6.61 0.66 21.45
C VAL A 62 8.06 0.80 21.88
N ARG A 63 8.90 1.33 21.00
CA ARG A 63 10.35 1.49 21.21
C ARG A 63 10.74 2.95 21.08
N ASP A 64 11.70 3.37 21.90
CA ASP A 64 12.35 4.67 21.70
C ASP A 64 13.41 4.56 20.58
N TYR A 65 13.09 5.14 19.43
CA TYR A 65 13.99 5.21 18.28
C TYR A 65 14.80 6.51 18.23
N ALA A 66 14.63 7.46 19.16
CA ALA A 66 15.36 8.72 19.15
C ALA A 66 16.90 8.52 19.14
N PRO A 67 17.49 7.61 19.94
CA PRO A 67 18.94 7.41 19.94
C PRO A 67 19.47 6.88 18.60
N ILE A 68 18.78 5.91 17.98
CA ILE A 68 19.22 5.35 16.70
C ILE A 68 19.04 6.35 15.56
N CYS A 69 18.00 7.18 15.59
CA CYS A 69 17.80 8.27 14.63
C CYS A 69 18.91 9.33 14.72
N ALA A 70 19.33 9.70 15.93
CA ALA A 70 20.45 10.62 16.13
C ALA A 70 21.75 10.04 15.55
N LYS A 71 22.07 8.78 15.88
CA LYS A 71 23.24 8.07 15.34
C LYS A 71 23.20 7.94 13.81
N ALA A 72 22.03 7.59 13.25
CA ALA A 72 21.83 7.50 11.80
C ALA A 72 22.09 8.85 11.13
N LYS A 73 21.55 9.94 11.71
CA LYS A 73 21.75 11.30 11.21
C LYS A 73 23.22 11.73 11.24
N GLU A 74 23.96 11.41 12.30
CA GLU A 74 25.40 11.67 12.39
C GLU A 74 26.20 10.95 11.30
N ALA A 75 25.80 9.71 10.96
CA ALA A 75 26.34 8.94 9.84
C ALA A 75 25.77 9.36 8.46
N GLY A 76 24.91 10.39 8.42
CA GLY A 76 24.24 10.87 7.21
C GLY A 76 23.22 9.90 6.61
N ILE A 77 22.76 8.90 7.36
CA ILE A 77 21.78 7.84 7.00
C ILE A 77 20.37 8.39 7.19
N ALA A 78 19.54 8.29 6.15
CA ALA A 78 18.15 8.72 6.21
C ALA A 78 17.28 7.71 6.98
N THR A 79 16.39 8.19 7.84
CA THR A 79 15.50 7.31 8.61
C THR A 79 14.07 7.32 8.07
N ALA A 80 13.54 6.14 7.75
CA ALA A 80 12.13 5.94 7.41
C ALA A 80 11.40 5.13 8.48
N VAL A 81 10.21 5.58 8.88
CA VAL A 81 9.40 4.94 9.93
C VAL A 81 8.03 4.57 9.39
N ILE A 82 7.68 3.29 9.48
CA ILE A 82 6.35 2.78 9.20
C ILE A 82 5.53 2.91 10.49
N ALA A 83 4.52 3.79 10.50
CA ALA A 83 3.77 4.12 11.70
C ALA A 83 2.26 3.94 11.53
N ASP A 84 1.57 3.79 12.66
CA ASP A 84 0.11 3.71 12.75
C ASP A 84 -0.47 5.06 13.19
N LEU A 85 -1.36 5.66 12.38
CA LEU A 85 -1.92 6.98 12.68
C LEU A 85 -2.71 7.02 14.00
N MET A 86 -3.41 5.96 14.36
CA MET A 86 -4.20 5.89 15.60
C MET A 86 -3.28 5.79 16.81
N ALA A 87 -2.22 5.00 16.73
CA ALA A 87 -1.19 4.95 17.78
C ALA A 87 -0.52 6.32 17.96
N LEU A 88 -0.21 7.01 16.86
CA LEU A 88 0.38 8.36 16.86
C LEU A 88 -0.52 9.46 17.43
N VAL A 89 -1.80 9.18 17.70
CA VAL A 89 -2.65 10.10 18.48
C VAL A 89 -2.15 10.21 19.93
N LEU A 90 -1.63 9.12 20.50
CA LEU A 90 -1.10 9.06 21.87
C LEU A 90 0.42 8.96 21.94
N LEU A 91 1.08 8.49 20.88
CA LEU A 91 2.53 8.29 20.84
C LEU A 91 3.27 9.50 20.24
N PRO A 92 4.49 9.82 20.73
CA PRO A 92 5.34 10.84 20.14
C PRO A 92 5.55 10.60 18.65
N SER A 93 5.31 11.64 17.85
CA SER A 93 5.37 11.52 16.39
C SER A 93 6.81 11.25 15.92
N PRO A 94 7.02 10.43 14.87
CA PRO A 94 8.37 10.14 14.39
C PRO A 94 9.19 11.36 13.98
N GLY A 95 8.54 12.41 13.48
CA GLY A 95 9.19 13.67 13.15
C GLY A 95 9.82 14.37 14.36
N SER A 96 9.21 14.25 15.55
CA SER A 96 9.65 14.90 16.80
C SER A 96 10.98 14.35 17.32
N TRP A 97 11.26 13.06 17.09
CA TRP A 97 12.50 12.39 17.49
C TRP A 97 13.47 12.15 16.32
N GLY A 98 13.30 12.89 15.22
CA GLY A 98 14.34 13.00 14.19
C GLY A 98 14.13 12.17 12.93
N ALA A 99 13.06 11.39 12.78
CA ALA A 99 12.81 10.63 11.55
C ALA A 99 12.69 11.54 10.32
N ASP A 100 13.17 11.10 9.17
CA ASP A 100 13.17 11.88 7.92
C ASP A 100 11.91 11.66 7.09
N VAL A 101 11.45 10.41 7.06
CA VAL A 101 10.29 9.94 6.32
C VAL A 101 9.38 9.13 7.24
N VAL A 102 8.07 9.35 7.15
CA VAL A 102 7.06 8.58 7.88
C VAL A 102 6.02 8.08 6.90
N VAL A 103 5.76 6.79 6.91
CA VAL A 103 4.79 6.12 6.04
C VAL A 103 3.86 5.23 6.84
N GLY A 104 2.75 4.81 6.27
CA GLY A 104 1.86 3.85 6.90
C GLY A 104 0.51 3.80 6.21
N SER A 105 -0.44 3.09 6.82
CA SER A 105 -1.82 3.02 6.33
C SER A 105 -2.72 4.00 7.10
N ALA A 106 -3.62 4.67 6.38
CA ALA A 106 -4.70 5.44 6.97
C ALA A 106 -6.00 4.60 7.11
N GLN A 107 -5.96 3.28 6.88
CA GLN A 107 -7.13 2.41 6.85
C GLN A 107 -8.02 2.54 8.10
N ARG A 108 -7.42 2.46 9.29
CA ARG A 108 -8.18 2.48 10.55
C ARG A 108 -8.79 3.83 10.90
N PHE A 109 -8.64 4.84 10.04
CA PHE A 109 -9.43 6.07 10.09
C PHE A 109 -10.69 5.90 9.23
N GLY A 110 -11.58 5.00 9.66
CA GLY A 110 -12.92 4.85 9.09
C GLY A 110 -13.03 4.16 7.73
N VAL A 111 -11.99 3.47 7.24
CA VAL A 111 -12.04 2.69 5.99
C VAL A 111 -12.19 1.19 6.31
N PRO A 112 -13.08 0.42 5.64
CA PRO A 112 -13.22 -1.01 5.87
C PRO A 112 -11.92 -1.81 5.60
N MET A 113 -11.79 -3.02 6.17
CA MET A 113 -10.63 -3.90 5.93
C MET A 113 -10.53 -4.35 4.47
N GLY A 114 -11.67 -4.61 3.82
CA GLY A 114 -11.78 -4.88 2.38
C GLY A 114 -10.94 -6.04 1.88
N TYR A 115 -10.64 -7.03 2.74
CA TYR A 115 -9.74 -8.15 2.42
C TYR A 115 -8.39 -7.72 1.81
N GLY A 116 -7.89 -6.55 2.25
CA GLY A 116 -6.60 -6.00 1.83
C GLY A 116 -6.67 -4.63 1.17
N GLY A 117 -7.86 -4.14 0.80
CA GLY A 117 -7.99 -2.79 0.27
C GLY A 117 -9.36 -2.48 -0.34
N PRO A 118 -9.49 -1.30 -0.97
CA PRO A 118 -8.44 -0.29 -1.11
C PRO A 118 -8.23 0.54 0.17
N HIS A 119 -6.98 0.94 0.43
CA HIS A 119 -6.63 1.84 1.55
C HIS A 119 -5.64 2.90 1.09
N ALA A 120 -5.81 4.13 1.57
CA ALA A 120 -4.81 5.17 1.37
C ALA A 120 -3.61 4.94 2.29
N ALA A 121 -2.43 4.79 1.70
CA ALA A 121 -1.18 4.93 2.43
C ALA A 121 -0.85 6.42 2.61
N PHE A 122 -0.32 6.81 3.77
CA PHE A 122 0.24 8.15 3.96
C PHE A 122 1.76 8.12 3.74
N PHE A 123 2.30 9.24 3.26
CA PHE A 123 3.73 9.47 3.08
C PHE A 123 4.03 10.91 3.47
N ALA A 124 4.78 11.10 4.55
CA ALA A 124 5.24 12.39 5.04
C ALA A 124 6.77 12.41 5.08
N THR A 125 7.36 13.57 4.83
CA THR A 125 8.82 13.73 4.83
C THR A 125 9.20 15.14 5.24
N ARG A 126 10.47 15.37 5.57
CA ARG A 126 10.99 16.73 5.77
C ARG A 126 10.93 17.56 4.48
N GLU A 127 10.75 18.87 4.65
CA GLU A 127 10.67 19.87 3.56
C GLU A 127 11.85 19.78 2.58
N ALA A 128 13.05 19.44 3.06
CA ALA A 128 14.25 19.26 2.25
C ALA A 128 14.07 18.21 1.13
N TYR A 129 13.19 17.23 1.32
CA TYR A 129 12.93 16.15 0.37
C TYR A 129 11.72 16.41 -0.53
N LYS A 130 11.07 17.59 -0.48
CA LYS A 130 9.83 17.86 -1.23
C LYS A 130 9.90 17.60 -2.74
N ARG A 131 11.10 17.75 -3.34
CA ARG A 131 11.34 17.48 -4.77
C ARG A 131 11.43 16.00 -5.12
N HIS A 132 11.49 15.12 -4.12
CA HIS A 132 11.62 13.67 -4.24
C HIS A 132 10.36 12.92 -3.80
N ILE A 133 9.32 13.62 -3.33
CA ILE A 133 8.05 13.00 -2.93
C ILE A 133 7.42 12.27 -4.12
N PRO A 134 7.01 11.00 -3.97
CA PRO A 134 6.28 10.27 -4.99
C PRO A 134 4.81 10.73 -5.06
N GLY A 135 4.23 10.72 -6.26
CA GLY A 135 2.81 10.98 -6.46
C GLY A 135 2.38 12.45 -6.29
N ARG A 136 1.06 12.63 -6.20
CA ARG A 136 0.40 13.94 -6.22
C ARG A 136 0.57 14.66 -4.88
N LEU A 137 0.66 15.99 -4.96
CA LEU A 137 0.69 16.87 -3.78
C LEU A 137 -0.25 18.05 -4.05
N ILE A 138 -1.16 18.34 -3.12
CA ILE A 138 -2.03 19.51 -3.21
C ILE A 138 -1.33 20.71 -2.58
N GLY A 139 -1.31 21.83 -3.30
CA GLY A 139 -0.76 23.10 -2.83
C GLY A 139 -1.79 24.22 -2.86
N VAL A 140 -1.64 25.15 -1.93
CA VAL A 140 -2.39 26.41 -1.89
C VAL A 140 -1.81 27.37 -2.95
N SER A 141 -2.69 28.04 -3.67
CA SER A 141 -2.37 29.04 -4.70
C SER A 141 -3.42 30.17 -4.64
N MET A 142 -3.33 31.10 -5.59
CA MET A 142 -4.36 32.12 -5.84
C MET A 142 -4.97 31.94 -7.23
N ASP A 143 -6.24 32.30 -7.38
CA ASP A 143 -6.91 32.41 -8.69
C ASP A 143 -6.68 33.79 -9.34
N ALA A 144 -7.30 34.02 -10.51
CA ALA A 144 -7.16 35.27 -11.26
C ALA A 144 -7.73 36.51 -10.54
N GLU A 145 -8.60 36.32 -9.54
CA GLU A 145 -9.18 37.38 -8.71
C GLU A 145 -8.44 37.54 -7.36
N GLY A 146 -7.34 36.80 -7.17
CA GLY A 146 -6.54 36.84 -5.94
C GLY A 146 -7.12 36.04 -4.78
N ARG A 147 -8.15 35.21 -5.00
CA ARG A 147 -8.75 34.37 -3.96
C ARG A 147 -7.92 33.10 -3.75
N THR A 148 -7.90 32.58 -2.53
CA THR A 148 -7.25 31.30 -2.21
C THR A 148 -7.89 30.14 -3.01
N ALA A 149 -7.06 29.39 -3.71
CA ALA A 149 -7.44 28.21 -4.49
C ALA A 149 -6.47 27.05 -4.26
N TYR A 150 -6.89 25.82 -4.60
CA TYR A 150 -6.07 24.62 -4.45
C TYR A 150 -5.77 24.01 -5.82
N ARG A 151 -4.56 23.49 -6.00
CA ARG A 151 -4.16 22.75 -7.23
C ARG A 151 -3.14 21.67 -6.92
N MET A 152 -2.94 20.76 -7.87
CA MET A 152 -1.77 19.89 -7.84
C MET A 152 -0.49 20.74 -8.02
N ALA A 153 0.47 20.54 -7.12
CA ALA A 153 1.71 21.30 -7.01
C ALA A 153 2.94 20.42 -7.33
N LEU A 154 4.00 21.06 -7.83
CA LEU A 154 5.26 20.39 -8.20
C LEU A 154 5.05 19.19 -9.14
N GLN A 155 4.13 19.31 -10.11
CA GLN A 155 3.74 18.23 -11.02
C GLN A 155 4.89 17.73 -11.90
N THR A 156 5.96 18.50 -12.06
CA THR A 156 7.16 18.08 -12.80
C THR A 156 7.83 16.84 -12.19
N ARG A 157 7.50 16.46 -10.95
CA ARG A 157 7.98 15.21 -10.33
C ARG A 157 7.31 13.95 -10.87
N GLU A 158 6.15 14.08 -11.51
CA GLU A 158 5.25 12.99 -11.84
C GLU A 158 5.51 12.43 -13.25
N GLN A 159 5.10 11.18 -13.46
CA GLN A 159 5.35 10.39 -14.67
C GLN A 159 4.90 11.07 -15.97
N HIS A 160 3.79 11.83 -15.95
CA HIS A 160 3.21 12.43 -17.15
C HIS A 160 4.05 13.59 -17.71
N ILE A 161 4.96 14.16 -16.91
CA ILE A 161 5.91 15.18 -17.35
C ILE A 161 7.32 14.58 -17.46
N ARG A 162 7.76 13.86 -16.42
CA ARG A 162 9.15 13.46 -16.29
C ARG A 162 9.49 12.05 -16.76
N ARG A 163 8.49 11.24 -17.13
CA ARG A 163 8.66 9.90 -17.71
C ARG A 163 9.67 9.06 -16.90
N GLU A 164 10.73 8.54 -17.53
CA GLU A 164 11.80 7.75 -16.89
C GLU A 164 12.54 8.48 -15.75
N LYS A 165 12.48 9.82 -15.68
CA LYS A 165 13.11 10.65 -14.63
C LYS A 165 12.15 11.02 -13.51
N ALA A 166 10.92 10.50 -13.53
CA ALA A 166 9.93 10.76 -12.50
C ALA A 166 10.37 10.18 -11.14
N THR A 167 9.80 10.73 -10.07
CA THR A 167 10.09 10.27 -8.70
C THR A 167 9.50 8.90 -8.38
N SER A 168 8.48 8.49 -9.14
CA SER A 168 7.80 7.19 -9.06
C SER A 168 6.99 6.96 -10.34
N ASN A 169 6.61 5.71 -10.61
CA ASN A 169 5.68 5.36 -11.68
C ASN A 169 4.21 5.55 -11.29
N ILE A 170 3.88 5.90 -10.04
CA ILE A 170 2.50 6.05 -9.57
C ILE A 170 1.71 7.07 -10.41
N CYS A 171 0.45 6.74 -10.72
CA CYS A 171 -0.47 7.60 -11.46
C CYS A 171 -1.86 7.65 -10.81
N THR A 172 -2.60 6.54 -10.86
CA THR A 172 -3.77 6.30 -10.00
C THR A 172 -3.26 5.98 -8.60
N ALA A 173 -3.80 6.67 -7.60
CA ALA A 173 -3.49 6.45 -6.19
C ALA A 173 -4.77 5.99 -5.47
N GLN A 174 -5.03 6.48 -4.25
CA GLN A 174 -6.15 6.06 -3.40
C GLN A 174 -6.90 7.29 -2.87
N VAL A 175 -7.40 8.13 -3.77
CA VAL A 175 -7.90 9.48 -3.43
C VAL A 175 -9.19 9.40 -2.62
N LEU A 176 -10.20 8.65 -3.05
CA LEU A 176 -11.44 8.45 -2.30
C LEU A 176 -11.18 7.97 -0.87
N LEU A 177 -10.24 7.04 -0.68
CA LEU A 177 -9.95 6.49 0.63
C LEU A 177 -9.17 7.48 1.51
N ALA A 178 -8.33 8.33 0.91
CA ALA A 178 -7.72 9.45 1.62
C ALA A 178 -8.77 10.49 2.03
N ILE A 179 -9.79 10.72 1.19
CA ILE A 179 -10.93 11.60 1.52
C ILE A 179 -11.70 11.01 2.71
N ILE A 180 -12.06 9.72 2.70
CA ILE A 180 -12.75 9.05 3.82
C ILE A 180 -11.95 9.19 5.11
N ALA A 181 -10.64 8.87 5.08
CA ALA A 181 -9.77 9.01 6.25
C ALA A 181 -9.68 10.47 6.75
N SER A 182 -9.66 11.45 5.84
CA SER A 182 -9.69 12.86 6.21
C SER A 182 -11.02 13.28 6.84
N MET A 183 -12.15 12.75 6.35
CA MET A 183 -13.47 13.03 6.90
C MET A 183 -13.65 12.39 8.28
N TYR A 184 -13.09 11.20 8.50
CA TYR A 184 -13.02 10.59 9.83
C TYR A 184 -12.28 11.50 10.81
N ALA A 185 -11.11 12.04 10.42
CA ALA A 185 -10.36 12.98 11.25
C ALA A 185 -11.08 14.32 11.46
N VAL A 186 -11.78 14.85 10.45
CA VAL A 186 -12.60 16.07 10.57
C VAL A 186 -13.77 15.87 11.54
N TYR A 187 -14.45 14.73 11.45
CA TYR A 187 -15.63 14.44 12.25
C TYR A 187 -15.30 14.22 13.72
N HIS A 188 -14.25 13.45 14.01
CA HIS A 188 -13.83 13.18 15.38
C HIS A 188 -13.01 14.32 15.99
N GLY A 189 -12.27 15.07 15.18
CA GLY A 189 -11.32 16.07 15.67
C GLY A 189 -10.23 15.47 16.56
N PRO A 190 -9.33 16.30 17.11
CA PRO A 190 -8.26 15.82 17.98
C PRO A 190 -8.77 15.12 19.25
N ASP A 191 -9.87 15.59 19.83
CA ASP A 191 -10.39 15.05 21.11
C ASP A 191 -11.12 13.72 20.92
N GLY A 192 -11.93 13.59 19.87
CA GLY A 192 -12.59 12.32 19.54
C GLY A 192 -11.57 11.24 19.17
N LEU A 193 -10.55 11.58 18.38
CA LEU A 193 -9.46 10.65 18.06
C LEU A 193 -8.69 10.22 19.32
N ARG A 194 -8.40 11.15 20.24
CA ARG A 194 -7.77 10.80 21.55
C ARG A 194 -8.67 9.90 22.38
N ALA A 195 -9.98 10.13 22.40
CA ALA A 195 -10.93 9.29 23.11
C ALA A 195 -10.96 7.87 22.52
N ILE A 196 -10.95 7.73 21.20
CA ILE A 196 -10.87 6.44 20.49
C ILE A 196 -9.55 5.74 20.82
N ALA A 197 -8.42 6.41 20.63
CA ALA A 197 -7.10 5.83 20.89
C ALA A 197 -6.93 5.40 22.36
N ARG A 198 -7.41 6.21 23.32
CA ARG A 198 -7.40 5.85 24.76
C ARG A 198 -8.31 4.66 25.05
N ARG A 199 -9.47 4.57 24.40
CA ARG A 199 -10.36 3.41 24.53
C ARG A 199 -9.69 2.14 24.03
N ILE A 200 -9.08 2.17 22.84
CA ILE A 200 -8.34 1.04 22.27
C ILE A 200 -7.20 0.62 23.21
N HIS A 201 -6.35 1.56 23.63
CA HIS A 201 -5.24 1.25 24.52
C HIS A 201 -5.72 0.70 25.87
N ARG A 202 -6.83 1.23 26.41
CA ARG A 202 -7.44 0.71 27.63
C ARG A 202 -7.96 -0.73 27.46
N ARG A 203 -8.53 -1.09 26.31
CA ARG A 203 -8.90 -2.48 25.99
C ARG A 203 -7.67 -3.38 25.96
N ALA A 204 -6.57 -2.93 25.38
CA ALA A 204 -5.31 -3.67 25.39
C ALA A 204 -4.75 -3.85 26.82
N ARG A 205 -4.87 -2.84 27.69
CA ARG A 205 -4.50 -2.96 29.11
C ARG A 205 -5.37 -3.95 29.88
N VAL A 206 -6.68 -3.95 29.65
CA VAL A 206 -7.59 -4.94 30.25
C VAL A 206 -7.22 -6.35 29.78
N LEU A 207 -6.92 -6.52 28.49
CA LEU A 207 -6.46 -7.79 27.94
C LEU A 207 -5.14 -8.25 28.59
N ASP A 208 -4.14 -7.37 28.70
CA ASP A 208 -2.86 -7.67 29.39
C ASP A 208 -3.09 -8.12 30.83
N ALA A 209 -3.86 -7.35 31.61
CA ALA A 209 -4.17 -7.71 33.00
C ALA A 209 -4.90 -9.05 33.10
N SER A 210 -5.83 -9.32 32.18
CA SER A 210 -6.58 -10.58 32.13
C SER A 210 -5.68 -11.76 31.80
N LEU A 211 -4.80 -11.62 30.80
CA LEU A 211 -3.85 -12.67 30.41
C LEU A 211 -2.87 -12.96 31.54
N ARG A 212 -2.37 -11.93 32.25
CA ARG A 212 -1.51 -12.09 33.43
C ARG A 212 -2.21 -12.84 34.56
N ALA A 213 -3.49 -12.53 34.84
CA ALA A 213 -4.28 -13.24 35.84
C ALA A 213 -4.47 -14.72 35.50
N LEU A 214 -4.42 -15.07 34.21
CA LEU A 214 -4.45 -16.45 33.71
C LEU A 214 -3.05 -17.09 33.60
N GLY A 215 -1.99 -16.41 34.04
CA GLY A 215 -0.61 -16.91 33.99
C GLY A 215 0.11 -16.69 32.66
N PHE A 216 -0.51 -16.01 31.69
CA PHE A 216 0.12 -15.66 30.41
C PHE A 216 0.69 -14.25 30.47
N VAL A 217 2.02 -14.13 30.51
CA VAL A 217 2.71 -12.84 30.58
C VAL A 217 3.04 -12.35 29.16
N PRO A 218 2.55 -11.18 28.71
CA PRO A 218 2.96 -10.63 27.42
C PRO A 218 4.45 -10.32 27.36
N MET A 219 5.06 -10.60 26.20
CA MET A 219 6.47 -10.36 25.92
C MET A 219 6.81 -8.87 25.84
N ASN A 220 5.84 -8.05 25.45
CA ASN A 220 5.99 -6.62 25.27
C ASN A 220 5.61 -5.87 26.55
N ASP A 221 6.59 -5.11 27.04
CA ASP A 221 6.52 -4.21 28.20
C ASP A 221 5.85 -2.86 27.88
N SER A 222 5.87 -2.43 26.62
CA SER A 222 5.26 -1.19 26.17
C SER A 222 4.55 -1.40 24.84
N TYR A 223 3.28 -0.99 24.74
CA TYR A 223 2.42 -1.28 23.59
C TYR A 223 1.24 -0.33 23.47
N PHE A 224 0.75 -0.15 22.24
CA PHE A 224 -0.49 0.58 21.98
C PHE A 224 -1.71 -0.34 22.08
N ASP A 225 -1.87 -1.26 21.13
CA ASP A 225 -3.09 -2.10 20.98
C ASP A 225 -2.82 -3.59 20.77
N THR A 226 -1.54 -3.99 20.72
CA THR A 226 -1.13 -5.33 20.32
C THR A 226 -0.26 -5.97 21.40
N LEU A 227 -0.59 -7.19 21.79
CA LEU A 227 0.14 -8.01 22.77
C LEU A 227 0.68 -9.27 22.10
N VAL A 228 1.82 -9.77 22.58
CA VAL A 228 2.37 -11.06 22.14
C VAL A 228 2.57 -11.97 23.34
N ILE A 229 1.98 -13.17 23.27
CA ILE A 229 2.13 -14.23 24.26
C ILE A 229 3.07 -15.30 23.70
N GLU A 230 4.01 -15.73 24.54
CA GLU A 230 4.87 -16.87 24.29
C GLU A 230 4.42 -18.05 25.14
N SER A 231 4.27 -19.23 24.52
CA SER A 231 3.87 -20.47 25.18
C SER A 231 4.36 -21.67 24.39
N ASP A 232 4.31 -22.87 24.98
CA ASP A 232 4.55 -24.10 24.23
C ASP A 232 3.53 -24.29 23.09
N GLN A 233 3.94 -25.03 22.05
CA GLN A 233 3.15 -25.19 20.83
C GLN A 233 1.83 -25.92 21.08
N GLU A 234 1.79 -26.88 22.01
CA GLU A 234 0.58 -27.65 22.30
C GLU A 234 -0.51 -26.74 22.89
N SER A 235 -0.14 -25.86 23.83
CA SER A 235 -1.03 -24.85 24.38
C SER A 235 -1.55 -23.89 23.31
N LEU A 236 -0.68 -23.41 22.41
CA LEU A 236 -1.08 -22.50 21.34
C LEU A 236 -1.99 -23.16 20.30
N ASP A 237 -1.80 -24.46 20.01
CA ASP A 237 -2.67 -25.20 19.11
C ASP A 237 -4.07 -25.37 19.73
N LYS A 238 -4.17 -25.63 21.05
CA LYS A 238 -5.45 -25.61 21.77
C LYS A 238 -6.12 -24.23 21.73
N VAL A 239 -5.36 -23.17 21.98
CA VAL A 239 -5.85 -21.78 21.85
C VAL A 239 -6.39 -21.51 20.45
N ARG A 240 -5.69 -21.94 19.39
CA ARG A 240 -6.14 -21.78 18.00
C ARG A 240 -7.51 -22.42 17.78
N VAL A 241 -7.63 -23.70 18.10
CA VAL A 241 -8.86 -24.48 17.88
C VAL A 241 -10.04 -23.86 18.63
N ILE A 242 -9.84 -23.46 19.89
CA ILE A 242 -10.89 -22.85 20.71
C ILE A 242 -11.26 -21.45 20.17
N ALA A 243 -10.29 -20.64 19.76
CA ALA A 243 -10.52 -19.32 19.19
C ALA A 243 -11.33 -19.42 17.88
N GLU A 244 -10.92 -20.29 16.96
CA GLU A 244 -11.59 -20.47 15.66
C GLU A 244 -13.02 -20.99 15.84
N THR A 245 -13.26 -21.88 16.81
CA THR A 245 -14.62 -22.37 17.14
C THR A 245 -15.54 -21.24 17.64
N LYS A 246 -14.96 -20.18 18.23
CA LYS A 246 -15.68 -18.97 18.67
C LYS A 246 -15.72 -17.87 17.61
N GLY A 247 -15.20 -18.11 16.40
CA GLY A 247 -15.12 -17.11 15.33
C GLY A 247 -14.07 -16.02 15.58
N ILE A 248 -13.03 -16.31 16.37
CA ILE A 248 -11.95 -15.37 16.71
C ILE A 248 -10.68 -15.80 15.98
N ASN A 249 -10.08 -14.88 15.22
CA ASN A 249 -8.77 -15.08 14.60
C ASN A 249 -7.69 -14.40 15.44
N LEU A 250 -6.64 -15.14 15.76
CA LEU A 250 -5.42 -14.63 16.40
C LEU A 250 -4.23 -14.75 15.44
N ASN A 251 -3.20 -13.94 15.63
CA ASN A 251 -2.04 -13.91 14.76
C ASN A 251 -0.94 -14.86 15.27
N PHE A 252 -0.83 -16.07 14.72
CA PHE A 252 0.24 -17.01 15.07
C PHE A 252 1.52 -16.65 14.31
N LEU A 253 2.39 -15.86 14.96
CA LEU A 253 3.52 -15.15 14.34
C LEU A 253 4.68 -16.08 13.91
N VAL A 254 5.28 -16.73 14.89
CA VAL A 254 6.36 -17.72 14.76
C VAL A 254 6.05 -18.86 15.71
N LYS A 255 6.78 -19.97 15.61
CA LYS A 255 6.58 -21.12 16.51
C LYS A 255 6.65 -20.68 17.97
N GLY A 256 5.60 -20.99 18.74
CA GLY A 256 5.51 -20.62 20.16
C GLY A 256 5.05 -19.19 20.46
N GLN A 257 4.63 -18.38 19.46
CA GLN A 257 4.18 -17.00 19.70
C GLN A 257 2.82 -16.71 19.06
N VAL A 258 1.92 -16.07 19.82
CA VAL A 258 0.62 -15.59 19.35
C VAL A 258 0.45 -14.10 19.65
N GLY A 259 0.12 -13.32 18.62
CA GLY A 259 -0.19 -11.91 18.67
C GLY A 259 -1.71 -11.67 18.75
N ILE A 260 -2.10 -10.72 19.59
CA ILE A 260 -3.49 -10.30 19.77
C ILE A 260 -3.54 -8.79 19.64
N SER A 261 -4.23 -8.29 18.61
CA SER A 261 -4.46 -6.87 18.39
C SER A 261 -5.92 -6.54 18.66
N VAL A 262 -6.17 -5.51 19.46
CA VAL A 262 -7.52 -4.96 19.68
C VAL A 262 -7.69 -3.68 18.87
N ASP A 263 -8.94 -3.30 18.60
CA ASP A 263 -9.23 -2.15 17.76
C ASP A 263 -10.44 -1.34 18.26
N GLU A 264 -10.90 -0.40 17.44
CA GLU A 264 -11.99 0.52 17.78
C GLU A 264 -13.30 -0.21 18.11
N THR A 265 -13.53 -1.37 17.49
CA THR A 265 -14.76 -2.18 17.58
C THR A 265 -14.77 -3.08 18.81
N THR A 266 -13.61 -3.33 19.43
CA THR A 266 -13.47 -4.27 20.54
C THR A 266 -14.26 -3.82 21.78
N SER A 267 -15.35 -4.54 22.05
CA SER A 267 -16.17 -4.37 23.25
C SER A 267 -15.60 -5.15 24.45
N LEU A 268 -16.17 -4.93 25.64
CA LEU A 268 -15.84 -5.75 26.82
C LEU A 268 -16.28 -7.21 26.64
N SER A 269 -17.38 -7.44 25.91
CA SER A 269 -17.86 -8.78 25.60
C SER A 269 -16.87 -9.52 24.70
N ASP A 270 -16.34 -8.84 23.68
CA ASP A 270 -15.34 -9.43 22.78
C ASP A 270 -14.06 -9.76 23.54
N LEU A 271 -13.61 -8.87 24.42
CA LEU A 271 -12.48 -9.16 25.32
C LEU A 271 -12.75 -10.37 26.21
N ALA A 272 -13.93 -10.47 26.82
CA ALA A 272 -14.29 -11.63 27.64
C ALA A 272 -14.27 -12.93 26.83
N GLN A 273 -14.72 -12.89 25.56
CA GLN A 273 -14.61 -14.05 24.68
C GLN A 273 -13.16 -14.42 24.39
N VAL A 274 -12.30 -13.46 24.05
CA VAL A 274 -10.86 -13.71 23.85
C VAL A 274 -10.21 -14.28 25.12
N VAL A 275 -10.44 -13.66 26.28
CA VAL A 275 -9.90 -14.11 27.57
C VAL A 275 -10.38 -15.52 27.92
N SER A 276 -11.63 -15.86 27.61
CA SER A 276 -12.16 -17.20 27.84
C SER A 276 -11.50 -18.29 26.99
N VAL A 277 -10.90 -17.94 25.84
CA VAL A 277 -10.08 -18.88 25.03
C VAL A 277 -8.85 -19.30 25.82
N PHE A 278 -8.14 -18.32 26.41
CA PHE A 278 -6.95 -18.58 27.21
C PHE A 278 -7.32 -19.26 28.54
N ALA A 279 -8.39 -18.84 29.20
CA ALA A 279 -8.83 -19.44 30.47
C ALA A 279 -9.15 -20.94 30.31
N ALA A 280 -9.71 -21.35 29.17
CA ALA A 280 -10.08 -22.74 28.89
C ALA A 280 -8.89 -23.71 28.84
N ILE A 281 -7.67 -23.21 28.65
CA ILE A 281 -6.45 -24.04 28.68
C ILE A 281 -5.69 -23.97 30.02
N THR A 282 -6.22 -23.22 30.99
CA THR A 282 -5.66 -23.15 32.34
C THR A 282 -6.28 -24.18 33.27
N ASN A 283 -5.61 -24.47 34.39
CA ASN A 283 -6.12 -25.35 35.45
C ASN A 283 -7.16 -24.62 36.35
N GLY A 284 -8.17 -24.00 35.74
CA GLY A 284 -9.28 -23.33 36.45
C GLY A 284 -9.04 -21.87 36.81
N LEU A 285 -8.01 -21.21 36.26
CA LEU A 285 -7.83 -19.77 36.44
C LEU A 285 -8.94 -19.01 35.70
N GLN A 286 -9.36 -17.89 36.27
CA GLN A 286 -10.40 -17.01 35.72
C GLN A 286 -9.93 -15.57 35.80
N ALA A 287 -10.43 -14.74 34.90
CA ALA A 287 -10.21 -13.29 34.92
C ALA A 287 -11.53 -12.58 34.63
N ASP A 288 -11.98 -11.74 35.55
CA ASP A 288 -13.17 -10.90 35.34
C ASP A 288 -12.76 -9.63 34.59
N VAL A 289 -13.06 -9.62 33.29
CA VAL A 289 -12.78 -8.50 32.38
C VAL A 289 -13.48 -7.21 32.83
N THR A 290 -14.65 -7.28 33.45
CA THR A 290 -15.40 -6.10 33.92
C THR A 290 -14.76 -5.53 35.17
N GLU A 291 -14.40 -6.38 36.13
CA GLU A 291 -13.68 -5.96 37.34
C GLU A 291 -12.34 -5.29 36.99
N LEU A 292 -11.57 -5.91 36.10
CA LEU A 292 -10.28 -5.38 35.63
C LEU A 292 -10.44 -4.06 34.87
N ASP A 293 -11.48 -3.92 34.03
CA ASP A 293 -11.82 -2.64 33.40
C ASP A 293 -12.06 -1.55 34.46
N GLN A 294 -12.86 -1.83 35.50
CA GLN A 294 -13.14 -0.86 36.56
C GLN A 294 -11.90 -0.52 37.40
N ALA A 295 -11.05 -1.50 37.72
CA ALA A 295 -9.78 -1.26 38.41
C ALA A 295 -8.87 -0.32 37.59
N ILE A 296 -8.73 -0.55 36.29
CA ILE A 296 -7.93 0.29 35.39
C ILE A 296 -8.53 1.71 35.24
N LYS A 297 -9.86 1.85 35.32
CA LYS A 297 -10.56 3.14 35.31
C LYS A 297 -10.24 3.97 36.56
N THR A 298 -10.17 3.32 37.72
CA THR A 298 -10.09 3.97 39.04
C THR A 298 -8.66 4.25 39.48
N GLN A 299 -7.72 3.35 39.20
CA GLN A 299 -6.31 3.47 39.61
C GLN A 299 -5.49 4.49 38.82
N GLY A 300 -6.03 5.07 37.73
CA GLY A 300 -5.27 5.98 36.88
C GLY A 300 -4.08 5.30 36.18
N SER A 301 -3.14 6.08 35.64
CA SER A 301 -2.03 5.56 34.83
C SER A 301 -0.79 5.12 35.64
N SER A 302 -0.78 5.23 36.96
CA SER A 302 0.46 5.19 37.76
C SER A 302 1.03 3.80 38.06
N ASP A 303 0.23 2.73 38.01
CA ASP A 303 0.65 1.39 38.47
C ASP A 303 0.62 0.28 37.39
N HIS A 304 0.43 0.60 36.10
CA HIS A 304 0.27 -0.44 35.07
C HIS A 304 1.54 -0.63 34.21
N PRO A 305 1.91 -1.87 33.84
CA PRO A 305 3.17 -2.17 33.16
C PRO A 305 3.40 -1.54 31.78
N SER A 306 2.35 -1.16 31.03
CA SER A 306 2.52 -0.52 29.72
C SER A 306 2.88 0.96 29.88
N VAL A 307 4.18 1.22 29.90
CA VAL A 307 4.74 2.57 30.02
C VAL A 307 5.30 2.98 28.66
N PHE A 308 4.61 3.89 27.98
CA PHE A 308 5.22 4.70 26.92
C PHE A 308 5.07 6.18 27.27
N THR A 309 5.99 6.99 26.78
CA THR A 309 5.87 8.45 26.85
C THR A 309 4.65 8.88 26.05
N GLU A 310 3.66 9.50 26.69
CA GLU A 310 2.52 10.07 25.97
C GLU A 310 2.95 11.29 25.14
N ARG A 311 2.28 11.47 24.02
CA ARG A 311 2.41 12.63 23.14
C ARG A 311 1.95 13.88 23.86
N THR A 312 2.78 14.92 23.83
CA THR A 312 2.47 16.22 24.45
C THR A 312 2.13 17.32 23.46
N ASP A 313 2.54 17.19 22.19
CA ASP A 313 2.24 18.18 21.16
C ASP A 313 0.80 18.07 20.63
N LEU A 314 0.29 19.21 20.16
CA LEU A 314 -1.06 19.28 19.58
C LEU A 314 -1.10 18.61 18.20
N ILE A 315 -2.28 18.08 17.87
CA ILE A 315 -2.59 17.55 16.54
C ILE A 315 -3.82 18.25 16.01
N LEU A 316 -3.92 18.31 14.68
CA LEU A 316 -5.12 18.76 13.99
C LEU A 316 -5.57 20.18 14.38
N GLU A 317 -4.63 21.09 14.65
CA GLU A 317 -4.92 22.45 15.15
C GLU A 317 -5.70 23.33 14.16
N HIS A 318 -5.73 22.97 12.88
CA HIS A 318 -6.44 23.75 11.88
C HIS A 318 -7.95 23.75 12.17
N PRO A 319 -8.65 24.90 12.09
CA PRO A 319 -10.07 25.00 12.46
C PRO A 319 -11.02 24.02 11.78
N ILE A 320 -10.63 23.46 10.63
CA ILE A 320 -11.44 22.44 9.92
C ILE A 320 -11.74 21.21 10.80
N PHE A 321 -10.82 20.83 11.69
CA PHE A 321 -10.95 19.66 12.56
C PHE A 321 -11.75 19.96 13.85
N HIS A 322 -12.26 21.19 13.99
CA HIS A 322 -12.99 21.66 15.18
C HIS A 322 -14.40 22.18 14.84
N ARG A 323 -14.84 22.07 13.58
CA ARG A 323 -16.06 22.74 13.08
C ARG A 323 -17.21 21.81 12.72
N TYR A 324 -16.96 20.53 12.45
CA TYR A 324 -17.95 19.64 11.82
C TYR A 324 -18.11 18.34 12.61
N HIS A 325 -18.51 18.45 13.89
CA HIS A 325 -18.60 17.30 14.82
C HIS A 325 -20.02 16.75 14.97
N SER A 326 -21.06 17.51 14.58
CA SER A 326 -22.40 16.95 14.44
C SER A 326 -22.59 16.31 13.06
N GLU A 327 -23.44 15.30 12.98
CA GLU A 327 -23.74 14.60 11.71
C GLU A 327 -24.23 15.58 10.63
N HIS A 328 -25.10 16.52 10.99
CA HIS A 328 -25.67 17.49 10.06
C HIS A 328 -24.63 18.51 9.54
N GLU A 329 -23.69 18.91 10.40
CA GLU A 329 -22.58 19.79 10.01
C GLU A 329 -21.63 19.08 9.03
N LEU A 330 -21.27 17.83 9.30
CA LEU A 330 -20.44 17.03 8.40
C LEU A 330 -21.16 16.78 7.07
N LEU A 331 -22.45 16.42 7.10
CA LEU A 331 -23.27 16.24 5.90
C LEU A 331 -23.23 17.49 5.01
N ARG A 332 -23.47 18.67 5.60
CA ARG A 332 -23.40 19.95 4.89
C ARG A 332 -21.99 20.24 4.36
N TYR A 333 -20.96 19.89 5.11
CA TYR A 333 -19.58 20.08 4.68
C TYR A 333 -19.24 19.21 3.47
N ILE A 334 -19.56 17.92 3.52
CA ILE A 334 -19.36 16.97 2.41
C ILE A 334 -20.14 17.47 1.19
N LYS A 335 -21.44 17.80 1.35
CA LYS A 335 -22.26 18.28 0.23
C LYS A 335 -21.72 19.56 -0.40
N ARG A 336 -21.18 20.47 0.41
CA ARG A 336 -20.55 21.70 -0.08
C ARG A 336 -19.28 21.43 -0.87
N LEU A 337 -18.48 20.43 -0.52
CA LEU A 337 -17.31 20.03 -1.32
C LEU A 337 -17.75 19.34 -2.61
N GLU A 338 -18.67 18.38 -2.51
CA GLU A 338 -19.27 17.67 -3.67
C GLU A 338 -19.81 18.66 -4.71
N SER A 339 -20.51 19.72 -4.29
CA SER A 339 -21.08 20.73 -5.18
C SER A 339 -20.07 21.56 -5.97
N LYS A 340 -18.77 21.52 -5.61
CA LYS A 340 -17.70 22.23 -6.32
C LYS A 340 -17.06 21.40 -7.42
N ASP A 341 -17.31 20.09 -7.42
CA ASP A 341 -16.61 19.14 -8.28
C ASP A 341 -17.55 18.64 -9.38
N LEU A 342 -17.17 18.91 -10.65
CA LEU A 342 -17.88 18.34 -11.79
C LEU A 342 -17.62 16.83 -11.87
N SER A 343 -18.69 16.04 -11.85
CA SER A 343 -18.66 14.58 -11.84
C SER A 343 -19.57 13.97 -12.93
N LEU A 344 -19.54 12.64 -13.07
CA LEU A 344 -20.41 11.91 -14.01
C LEU A 344 -21.91 12.00 -13.69
N CYS A 345 -22.29 12.52 -12.51
CA CYS A 345 -23.68 12.84 -12.20
C CYS A 345 -24.20 14.08 -12.95
N HIS A 346 -23.30 14.88 -13.54
CA HIS A 346 -23.62 16.15 -14.18
C HIS A 346 -23.55 16.07 -15.70
N SER A 347 -22.44 15.57 -16.23
CA SER A 347 -22.17 15.56 -17.67
C SER A 347 -21.10 14.53 -18.03
N MET A 348 -20.90 14.34 -19.34
CA MET A 348 -19.78 13.58 -19.87
C MET A 348 -18.45 14.25 -19.50
N ILE A 349 -17.52 13.47 -18.95
CA ILE A 349 -16.12 13.85 -18.75
C ILE A 349 -15.27 13.11 -19.80
N ALA A 350 -15.02 13.74 -20.95
CA ALA A 350 -14.38 13.09 -22.10
C ALA A 350 -12.83 13.06 -22.00
N LEU A 351 -12.29 12.52 -20.91
CA LEU A 351 -10.84 12.39 -20.72
C LEU A 351 -10.31 11.18 -21.51
N GLY A 352 -9.53 11.46 -22.55
CA GLY A 352 -8.78 10.45 -23.30
C GLY A 352 -7.93 9.58 -22.39
N SER A 353 -7.79 8.29 -22.73
CA SER A 353 -7.09 7.27 -21.93
C SER A 353 -7.66 7.02 -20.52
N CYS A 354 -8.78 7.62 -20.12
CA CYS A 354 -9.39 7.42 -18.80
C CYS A 354 -10.65 6.56 -18.83
N THR A 355 -11.35 6.45 -19.97
CA THR A 355 -12.58 5.65 -20.12
C THR A 355 -13.61 5.96 -19.03
N MET A 356 -14.09 7.20 -18.99
CA MET A 356 -15.10 7.66 -18.03
C MET A 356 -16.49 7.08 -18.37
N LYS A 357 -16.65 5.77 -18.17
CA LYS A 357 -17.90 5.02 -18.40
C LYS A 357 -18.78 4.99 -17.16
N LEU A 358 -19.96 4.38 -17.30
CA LEU A 358 -20.86 4.15 -16.17
C LEU A 358 -20.17 3.29 -15.09
N ASN A 359 -20.28 3.71 -13.84
CA ASN A 359 -20.07 2.89 -12.65
C ASN A 359 -21.47 2.55 -12.11
N ALA A 360 -22.00 1.39 -12.46
CA ALA A 360 -23.42 1.11 -12.22
C ALA A 360 -23.70 0.89 -10.73
N SER A 361 -24.84 1.37 -10.23
CA SER A 361 -25.19 1.19 -8.81
C SER A 361 -25.18 -0.28 -8.39
N ALA A 362 -25.65 -1.19 -9.26
CA ALA A 362 -25.62 -2.63 -9.02
C ALA A 362 -24.19 -3.19 -8.82
N GLU A 363 -23.20 -2.63 -9.53
CA GLU A 363 -21.79 -3.00 -9.40
C GLU A 363 -21.17 -2.42 -8.11
N MET A 364 -21.67 -1.27 -7.65
CA MET A 364 -21.13 -0.57 -6.48
C MET A 364 -21.69 -1.10 -5.15
N ILE A 365 -22.93 -1.58 -5.12
CA ILE A 365 -23.59 -2.05 -3.89
C ILE A 365 -22.75 -3.09 -3.11
N PRO A 366 -22.16 -4.12 -3.74
CA PRO A 366 -21.46 -5.17 -3.00
C PRO A 366 -20.20 -4.71 -2.25
N ILE A 367 -19.56 -3.62 -2.68
CA ILE A 367 -18.27 -3.20 -2.09
C ILE A 367 -18.39 -2.78 -0.62
N THR A 368 -19.60 -2.48 -0.15
CA THR A 368 -19.90 -2.11 1.25
C THR A 368 -20.58 -3.23 2.04
N TRP A 369 -20.84 -4.40 1.45
CA TRP A 369 -21.37 -5.53 2.20
C TRP A 369 -20.35 -6.01 3.24
N PRO A 370 -20.78 -6.39 4.46
CA PRO A 370 -19.86 -6.91 5.48
C PRO A 370 -19.02 -8.09 5.00
N SER A 371 -19.60 -9.00 4.20
CA SER A 371 -18.91 -10.17 3.63
C SER A 371 -17.74 -9.83 2.70
N PHE A 372 -17.67 -8.58 2.21
CA PHE A 372 -16.52 -8.05 1.45
C PHE A 372 -15.71 -7.08 2.32
N GLY A 373 -16.34 -6.05 2.87
CA GLY A 373 -15.68 -4.94 3.55
C GLY A 373 -15.07 -5.29 4.92
N GLN A 374 -15.58 -6.31 5.62
CA GLN A 374 -15.18 -6.62 7.00
C GLN A 374 -14.32 -7.89 7.14
N ILE A 375 -13.73 -8.36 6.05
CA ILE A 375 -12.80 -9.49 6.10
C ILE A 375 -11.37 -8.98 6.22
N HIS A 376 -10.62 -9.51 7.19
CA HIS A 376 -9.19 -9.21 7.33
C HIS A 376 -8.39 -9.91 6.21
N PRO A 377 -7.42 -9.25 5.53
CA PRO A 377 -6.65 -9.83 4.41
C PRO A 377 -5.92 -11.15 4.73
N PHE A 378 -5.59 -11.37 5.99
CA PHE A 378 -4.89 -12.57 6.46
C PHE A 378 -5.80 -13.54 7.23
N ALA A 379 -7.11 -13.44 7.06
CA ALA A 379 -8.03 -14.46 7.58
C ALA A 379 -7.73 -15.83 6.93
N PRO A 380 -7.92 -16.95 7.65
CA PRO A 380 -7.81 -18.29 7.08
C PRO A 380 -8.61 -18.45 5.79
N VAL A 381 -8.06 -19.16 4.80
CA VAL A 381 -8.70 -19.35 3.48
C VAL A 381 -10.08 -20.01 3.60
N SER A 382 -10.27 -20.88 4.60
CA SER A 382 -11.57 -21.50 4.91
C SER A 382 -12.67 -20.49 5.24
N GLN A 383 -12.33 -19.27 5.67
CA GLN A 383 -13.26 -18.19 5.99
C GLN A 383 -13.49 -17.24 4.81
N THR A 384 -12.77 -17.42 3.69
CA THR A 384 -12.77 -16.51 2.54
C THR A 384 -13.17 -17.18 1.24
N LEU A 385 -13.87 -18.33 1.32
CA LEU A 385 -14.28 -19.12 0.15
C LEU A 385 -15.08 -18.32 -0.88
N GLY A 386 -15.90 -17.35 -0.44
CA GLY A 386 -16.60 -16.44 -1.36
C GLY A 386 -15.64 -15.57 -2.19
N TYR A 387 -14.58 -15.04 -1.56
CA TYR A 387 -13.51 -14.35 -2.29
C TYR A 387 -12.77 -15.30 -3.24
N GLN A 388 -12.49 -16.54 -2.80
CA GLN A 388 -11.81 -17.53 -3.66
C GLN A 388 -12.60 -17.82 -4.93
N GLN A 389 -13.91 -18.00 -4.82
CA GLN A 389 -14.79 -18.18 -5.97
C GLN A 389 -14.75 -16.96 -6.90
N ILE A 390 -14.85 -15.74 -6.36
CA ILE A 390 -14.80 -14.52 -7.16
C ILE A 390 -13.46 -14.36 -7.88
N PHE A 391 -12.35 -14.68 -7.22
CA PHE A 391 -11.03 -14.66 -7.87
C PHE A 391 -10.96 -15.67 -9.00
N GLN A 392 -11.45 -16.89 -8.80
CA GLN A 392 -11.46 -17.93 -9.84
C GLN A 392 -12.31 -17.50 -11.05
N GLU A 393 -13.54 -17.06 -10.82
CA GLU A 393 -14.43 -16.62 -11.90
C GLU A 393 -13.88 -15.38 -12.63
N LEU A 394 -13.43 -14.36 -11.89
CA LEU A 394 -12.88 -13.16 -12.49
C LEU A 394 -11.62 -13.46 -13.30
N THR A 395 -10.70 -14.27 -12.77
CA THR A 395 -9.50 -14.66 -13.52
C THR A 395 -9.84 -15.46 -14.76
N GLN A 396 -10.83 -16.36 -14.71
CA GLN A 396 -11.32 -17.08 -15.89
C GLN A 396 -11.88 -16.12 -16.96
N TYR A 397 -12.72 -15.15 -16.57
CA TYR A 397 -13.26 -14.17 -17.51
C TYR A 397 -12.15 -13.31 -18.12
N LEU A 398 -11.20 -12.84 -17.31
CA LEU A 398 -10.10 -12.03 -17.80
C LEU A 398 -9.14 -12.81 -18.71
N ARG A 399 -8.90 -14.10 -18.44
CA ARG A 399 -8.18 -15.00 -19.36
C ARG A 399 -8.87 -15.10 -20.69
N GLN A 400 -10.19 -15.29 -20.71
CA GLN A 400 -10.96 -15.36 -21.95
C GLN A 400 -10.91 -14.04 -22.73
N VAL A 401 -11.05 -12.90 -22.06
CA VAL A 401 -10.99 -11.57 -22.68
C VAL A 401 -9.61 -11.27 -23.26
N THR A 402 -8.54 -11.69 -22.58
CA THR A 402 -7.17 -11.35 -22.95
C THR A 402 -6.47 -12.38 -23.81
N GLY A 403 -6.95 -13.62 -23.80
CA GLY A 403 -6.32 -14.79 -24.39
C GLY A 403 -5.09 -15.30 -23.61
N PHE A 404 -4.80 -14.77 -22.42
CA PHE A 404 -3.66 -15.21 -21.62
C PHE A 404 -3.91 -16.52 -20.88
N ALA A 405 -2.81 -17.19 -20.57
CA ALA A 405 -2.81 -18.44 -19.82
C ALA A 405 -3.20 -18.24 -18.35
N GLU A 406 -2.81 -17.15 -17.70
CA GLU A 406 -3.10 -16.91 -16.27
C GLU A 406 -3.19 -15.41 -15.95
N ILE A 407 -3.77 -15.09 -14.78
CA ILE A 407 -3.97 -13.71 -14.31
C ILE A 407 -3.53 -13.58 -12.84
N SER A 408 -2.81 -12.50 -12.53
CA SER A 408 -2.53 -12.09 -11.15
C SER A 408 -3.38 -10.86 -10.78
N LEU A 409 -4.11 -10.94 -9.68
CA LEU A 409 -4.95 -9.85 -9.15
C LEU A 409 -4.22 -8.96 -8.13
N GLN A 410 -2.95 -9.25 -7.81
CA GLN A 410 -2.19 -8.55 -6.78
C GLN A 410 -1.88 -7.06 -7.12
N PRO A 411 -1.54 -6.68 -8.37
CA PRO A 411 -1.17 -5.29 -8.66
C PRO A 411 -2.36 -4.34 -8.51
N ASN A 412 -2.26 -3.41 -7.55
CA ASN A 412 -3.37 -2.53 -7.17
C ASN A 412 -3.49 -1.22 -7.98
N SER A 413 -2.77 -1.09 -9.09
CA SER A 413 -2.91 0.00 -10.07
C SER A 413 -2.32 -0.40 -11.42
N GLY A 414 -2.60 0.37 -12.48
CA GLY A 414 -2.04 0.07 -13.81
C GLY A 414 -0.51 0.13 -13.83
N ALA A 415 0.08 1.16 -13.22
CA ALA A 415 1.53 1.29 -13.09
C ALA A 415 2.16 0.15 -12.25
N GLN A 416 1.43 -0.39 -11.26
CA GLN A 416 1.87 -1.59 -10.55
C GLN A 416 1.78 -2.84 -11.42
N GLY A 417 0.78 -2.94 -12.29
CA GLY A 417 0.67 -3.99 -13.30
C GLY A 417 1.85 -3.95 -14.28
N GLU A 418 2.23 -2.77 -14.76
CA GLU A 418 3.44 -2.57 -15.57
C GLU A 418 4.70 -3.06 -14.85
N TYR A 419 4.96 -2.53 -13.66
CA TYR A 419 6.13 -2.95 -12.88
C TYR A 419 6.14 -4.47 -12.65
N THR A 420 4.99 -5.06 -12.32
CA THR A 420 4.88 -6.52 -12.10
C THR A 420 5.17 -7.30 -13.39
N GLY A 421 4.57 -6.91 -14.51
CA GLY A 421 4.81 -7.57 -15.81
C GLY A 421 6.27 -7.50 -16.22
N LEU A 422 6.93 -6.36 -16.02
CA LEU A 422 8.36 -6.19 -16.31
C LEU A 422 9.25 -7.02 -15.37
N MET A 423 8.89 -7.13 -14.09
CA MET A 423 9.59 -8.01 -13.15
C MET A 423 9.43 -9.49 -13.50
N VAL A 424 8.26 -9.90 -14.01
CA VAL A 424 8.02 -11.26 -14.52
C VAL A 424 8.83 -11.53 -15.78
N ILE A 425 8.86 -10.61 -16.76
CA ILE A 425 9.74 -10.71 -17.95
C ILE A 425 11.20 -10.87 -17.52
N ARG A 426 11.64 -10.07 -16.55
CA ARG A 426 13.00 -10.13 -16.02
C ARG A 426 13.29 -11.47 -15.34
N ALA A 427 12.36 -12.00 -14.57
CA ALA A 427 12.48 -13.33 -13.96
C ALA A 427 12.54 -14.43 -15.03
N TYR A 428 11.74 -14.30 -16.10
CA TYR A 428 11.75 -15.21 -17.24
C TYR A 428 13.11 -15.23 -17.95
N HIS A 429 13.70 -14.08 -18.27
CA HIS A 429 15.05 -14.01 -18.85
C HIS A 429 16.09 -14.68 -17.95
N ARG A 430 16.05 -14.39 -16.65
CA ARG A 430 16.96 -15.01 -15.66
C ARG A 430 16.80 -16.52 -15.57
N SER A 431 15.57 -17.03 -15.66
CA SER A 431 15.32 -18.48 -15.62
C SER A 431 15.95 -19.22 -16.81
N ARG A 432 16.25 -18.52 -17.90
CA ARG A 432 16.94 -19.03 -19.10
C ARG A 432 18.44 -18.74 -19.12
N GLY A 433 18.99 -18.14 -18.07
CA GLY A 433 20.39 -17.71 -17.99
C GLY A 433 20.69 -16.35 -18.64
N ASP A 434 19.69 -15.66 -19.18
CA ASP A 434 19.83 -14.36 -19.85
C ASP A 434 19.83 -13.19 -18.84
N HIS A 435 20.73 -13.22 -17.86
CA HIS A 435 20.79 -12.21 -16.78
C HIS A 435 21.13 -10.79 -17.28
N HIS A 436 21.67 -10.68 -18.51
CA HIS A 436 22.15 -9.44 -19.12
C HIS A 436 21.06 -8.68 -19.89
N ARG A 437 19.92 -9.32 -20.21
CA ARG A 437 18.83 -8.68 -20.96
C ARG A 437 18.10 -7.66 -20.11
N ASN A 438 18.34 -6.37 -20.36
CA ASN A 438 17.77 -5.26 -19.60
C ASN A 438 17.32 -4.06 -20.47
N ILE A 439 17.39 -4.14 -21.79
CA ILE A 439 16.94 -3.07 -22.69
C ILE A 439 15.42 -3.15 -22.87
N ALA A 440 14.72 -2.06 -22.56
CA ALA A 440 13.30 -1.89 -22.81
C ALA A 440 13.11 -0.89 -23.96
N LEU A 441 12.60 -1.37 -25.09
CA LEU A 441 12.16 -0.51 -26.20
C LEU A 441 10.81 0.09 -25.85
N ILE A 442 10.66 1.40 -25.97
CA ILE A 442 9.42 2.11 -25.63
C ILE A 442 9.12 3.17 -26.71
N PRO A 443 7.99 3.09 -27.43
CA PRO A 443 7.59 4.13 -28.38
C PRO A 443 7.48 5.50 -27.72
N SER A 444 7.83 6.57 -28.44
CA SER A 444 7.74 7.95 -27.93
C SER A 444 6.31 8.34 -27.53
N SER A 445 5.30 7.71 -28.14
CA SER A 445 3.88 7.90 -27.85
C SER A 445 3.42 7.23 -26.54
N ALA A 446 4.20 6.30 -25.96
CA ALA A 446 3.78 5.55 -24.79
C ALA A 446 3.47 6.46 -23.58
N HIS A 447 2.54 6.02 -22.73
CA HIS A 447 2.21 6.71 -21.49
C HIS A 447 3.45 6.86 -20.60
N GLY A 448 3.49 7.92 -19.77
CA GLY A 448 4.68 8.25 -18.97
C GLY A 448 4.98 7.23 -17.86
N THR A 449 4.01 6.39 -17.50
CA THR A 449 4.20 5.27 -16.55
C THR A 449 5.12 4.20 -17.13
N ASN A 450 5.02 3.88 -18.42
CA ASN A 450 5.82 2.84 -19.07
C ASN A 450 7.34 3.02 -18.84
N PRO A 451 7.95 4.17 -19.22
CA PRO A 451 9.36 4.40 -18.97
C PRO A 451 9.72 4.52 -17.48
N ALA A 452 8.82 5.04 -16.64
CA ALA A 452 9.05 5.08 -15.19
C ALA A 452 9.07 3.68 -14.57
N SER A 453 8.16 2.80 -14.98
CA SER A 453 8.05 1.40 -14.55
C SER A 453 9.26 0.60 -15.03
N ALA A 454 9.74 0.83 -16.26
CA ALA A 454 10.94 0.19 -16.79
C ALA A 454 12.21 0.52 -16.00
N VAL A 455 12.45 1.81 -15.71
CA VAL A 455 13.57 2.20 -14.85
C VAL A 455 13.44 1.60 -13.46
N MET A 456 12.23 1.58 -12.89
CA MET A 456 11.99 0.98 -11.58
C MET A 456 12.21 -0.53 -11.56
N ALA A 457 12.00 -1.22 -12.67
CA ALA A 457 12.32 -2.65 -12.87
C ALA A 457 13.80 -2.89 -13.24
N GLY A 458 14.65 -1.87 -13.18
CA GLY A 458 16.09 -1.98 -13.44
C GLY A 458 16.45 -2.08 -14.92
N MET A 459 15.54 -1.68 -15.81
CA MET A 459 15.75 -1.70 -17.26
C MET A 459 16.31 -0.37 -17.76
N GLN A 460 17.06 -0.42 -18.87
CA GLN A 460 17.50 0.74 -19.62
C GLN A 460 16.49 1.02 -20.74
N VAL A 461 15.88 2.21 -20.70
CA VAL A 461 14.90 2.66 -21.69
C VAL A 461 15.61 3.11 -22.96
N VAL A 462 15.18 2.57 -24.10
CA VAL A 462 15.55 3.02 -25.44
C VAL A 462 14.27 3.44 -26.17
N VAL A 463 14.19 4.71 -26.53
CA VAL A 463 12.99 5.27 -27.17
C VAL A 463 12.94 4.82 -28.62
N VAL A 464 11.77 4.35 -29.08
CA VAL A 464 11.48 4.07 -30.50
C VAL A 464 10.66 5.23 -31.05
N ALA A 465 10.99 5.68 -32.26
CA ALA A 465 10.30 6.77 -32.92
C ALA A 465 8.87 6.37 -33.34
N CYS A 466 8.04 7.39 -33.55
CA CYS A 466 6.78 7.24 -34.26
C CYS A 466 6.88 7.93 -35.62
N ASP A 467 6.19 7.40 -36.62
CA ASP A 467 6.07 8.02 -37.95
C ASP A 467 5.20 9.29 -37.91
N GLU A 468 5.09 9.99 -39.04
CA GLU A 468 4.28 11.21 -39.16
C GLU A 468 2.78 10.98 -38.93
N GLN A 469 2.31 9.74 -39.07
CA GLN A 469 0.91 9.34 -38.82
C GLN A 469 0.69 8.91 -37.36
N GLY A 470 1.75 8.89 -36.55
CA GLY A 470 1.72 8.53 -35.14
C GLY A 470 1.75 7.03 -34.87
N ASN A 471 2.07 6.19 -35.84
CA ASN A 471 2.33 4.75 -35.65
C ASN A 471 3.76 4.52 -35.17
N VAL A 472 4.08 3.32 -34.68
CA VAL A 472 5.48 2.94 -34.41
C VAL A 472 6.27 2.90 -35.72
N ASP A 473 7.42 3.57 -35.75
CA ASP A 473 8.32 3.51 -36.90
C ASP A 473 8.99 2.13 -36.96
N MET A 474 8.56 1.32 -37.93
CA MET A 474 9.05 -0.05 -38.12
C MET A 474 10.54 -0.13 -38.48
N ALA A 475 11.08 0.86 -39.20
CA ALA A 475 12.48 0.89 -39.57
C ALA A 475 13.35 1.18 -38.33
N ASP A 476 12.95 2.17 -37.54
CA ASP A 476 13.63 2.51 -36.29
C ASP A 476 13.51 1.39 -35.23
N LEU A 477 12.32 0.77 -35.11
CA LEU A 477 12.10 -0.39 -34.25
C LEU A 477 13.05 -1.53 -34.61
N SER A 478 13.09 -1.90 -35.89
CA SER A 478 13.92 -3.01 -36.37
C SER A 478 15.41 -2.73 -36.15
N ALA A 479 15.87 -1.52 -36.48
CA ALA A 479 17.25 -1.10 -36.27
C ALA A 479 17.66 -1.16 -34.79
N LYS A 480 16.79 -0.69 -33.88
CA LYS A 480 17.05 -0.74 -32.43
C LYS A 480 16.96 -2.15 -31.86
N ALA A 481 16.03 -2.97 -32.34
CA ALA A 481 15.93 -4.36 -31.94
C ALA A 481 17.18 -5.15 -32.35
N GLU A 482 17.71 -4.92 -33.56
CA GLU A 482 18.96 -5.50 -34.03
C GLU A 482 20.16 -4.99 -33.22
N GLN A 483 20.30 -3.67 -33.09
CA GLN A 483 21.38 -3.03 -32.32
C GLN A 483 21.46 -3.56 -30.89
N HIS A 484 20.31 -3.79 -30.25
CA HIS A 484 20.23 -4.24 -28.87
C HIS A 484 19.94 -5.73 -28.72
N SER A 485 19.99 -6.54 -29.78
CA SER A 485 19.49 -7.92 -29.79
C SER A 485 20.06 -8.80 -28.67
N ALA A 486 21.35 -8.64 -28.33
CA ALA A 486 21.97 -9.36 -27.23
C ALA A 486 21.38 -8.99 -25.86
N ASN A 487 21.02 -7.73 -25.65
CA ASN A 487 20.56 -7.20 -24.35
C ASN A 487 19.05 -6.89 -24.32
N LEU A 488 18.32 -7.20 -25.39
CA LEU A 488 16.90 -6.87 -25.53
C LEU A 488 16.07 -7.67 -24.53
N SER A 489 15.45 -6.96 -23.58
CA SER A 489 14.54 -7.54 -22.60
C SER A 489 13.11 -7.52 -23.12
N CYS A 490 12.61 -6.35 -23.50
CA CYS A 490 11.23 -6.24 -23.95
C CYS A 490 10.93 -5.01 -24.80
N LEU A 491 9.79 -5.05 -25.48
CA LEU A 491 9.06 -3.88 -25.95
C LEU A 491 7.90 -3.60 -25.00
N MET A 492 7.65 -2.33 -24.69
CA MET A 492 6.40 -1.88 -24.08
C MET A 492 5.58 -1.14 -25.13
N VAL A 493 4.41 -1.69 -25.51
CA VAL A 493 3.51 -1.10 -26.52
C VAL A 493 2.13 -0.88 -25.93
N THR A 494 1.41 0.16 -26.36
CA THR A 494 0.01 0.37 -26.02
C THR A 494 -0.83 0.06 -27.26
N TYR A 495 -1.85 -0.79 -27.14
CA TYR A 495 -2.72 -1.13 -28.27
C TYR A 495 -4.21 -0.99 -27.92
N PRO A 496 -5.04 -0.31 -28.75
CA PRO A 496 -4.61 0.66 -29.76
C PRO A 496 -3.73 1.76 -29.13
N SER A 497 -2.98 2.48 -29.97
CA SER A 497 -1.97 3.44 -29.51
C SER A 497 -2.58 4.56 -28.65
N THR A 498 -1.73 5.33 -27.97
CA THR A 498 -2.16 6.52 -27.20
C THR A 498 -2.76 7.62 -28.08
N HIS A 499 -2.56 7.56 -29.40
CA HIS A 499 -3.24 8.41 -30.39
C HIS A 499 -4.66 7.93 -30.72
N GLY A 500 -5.09 6.76 -30.23
CA GLY A 500 -6.41 6.20 -30.48
C GLY A 500 -6.53 5.45 -31.82
N VAL A 501 -5.42 4.97 -32.38
CA VAL A 501 -5.35 4.32 -33.69
C VAL A 501 -4.96 2.84 -33.54
N PHE A 502 -5.60 1.97 -34.33
CA PHE A 502 -5.20 0.57 -34.47
C PHE A 502 -4.06 0.45 -35.49
N GLU A 503 -2.86 0.11 -35.03
CA GLU A 503 -1.71 -0.11 -35.90
C GLU A 503 -1.87 -1.42 -36.70
N GLY A 504 -1.80 -1.33 -38.03
CA GLY A 504 -1.96 -2.47 -38.94
C GLY A 504 -0.84 -3.51 -38.83
N HIS A 505 0.35 -3.10 -38.39
CA HIS A 505 1.56 -3.93 -38.32
C HIS A 505 1.85 -4.47 -36.90
N ILE A 506 0.89 -4.45 -35.98
CA ILE A 506 1.14 -4.81 -34.56
C ILE A 506 1.72 -6.22 -34.36
N ARG A 507 1.32 -7.19 -35.17
CA ARG A 507 1.86 -8.56 -35.11
C ARG A 507 3.30 -8.61 -35.59
N GLU A 508 3.62 -7.89 -36.66
CA GLU A 508 4.98 -7.77 -37.18
C GLU A 508 5.90 -7.09 -36.16
N ILE A 509 5.41 -6.05 -35.47
CA ILE A 509 6.10 -5.42 -34.33
C ILE A 509 6.47 -6.47 -33.28
N CYS A 510 5.50 -7.29 -32.85
CA CYS A 510 5.74 -8.34 -31.85
C CYS A 510 6.77 -9.38 -32.36
N GLU A 511 6.63 -9.82 -33.61
CA GLU A 511 7.53 -10.78 -34.25
C GLU A 511 8.97 -10.27 -34.37
N VAL A 512 9.19 -8.97 -34.63
CA VAL A 512 10.54 -8.37 -34.59
C VAL A 512 11.16 -8.56 -33.19
N ILE A 513 10.41 -8.25 -32.14
CA ILE A 513 10.92 -8.33 -30.76
C ILE A 513 11.23 -9.77 -30.37
N HIS A 514 10.33 -10.70 -30.69
CA HIS A 514 10.52 -12.13 -30.41
C HIS A 514 11.73 -12.69 -31.16
N ARG A 515 11.95 -12.31 -32.43
CA ARG A 515 13.13 -12.72 -33.22
C ARG A 515 14.45 -12.33 -32.57
N HIS A 516 14.48 -11.21 -31.85
CA HIS A 516 15.66 -10.73 -31.12
C HIS A 516 15.70 -11.17 -29.65
N GLY A 517 14.84 -12.12 -29.25
CA GLY A 517 14.84 -12.75 -27.93
C GLY A 517 14.15 -11.94 -26.82
N GLY A 518 13.53 -10.80 -27.17
CA GLY A 518 12.75 -9.98 -26.24
C GLY A 518 11.36 -10.55 -25.96
N GLN A 519 10.66 -9.93 -25.02
CA GLN A 519 9.24 -10.16 -24.73
C GLN A 519 8.42 -8.91 -25.04
N VAL A 520 7.12 -9.05 -25.25
CA VAL A 520 6.21 -7.94 -25.54
C VAL A 520 5.29 -7.72 -24.35
N TYR A 521 5.48 -6.58 -23.70
CA TYR A 521 4.56 -6.06 -22.71
C TYR A 521 3.52 -5.17 -23.39
N MET A 522 2.24 -5.49 -23.25
CA MET A 522 1.14 -4.62 -23.71
C MET A 522 0.54 -3.82 -22.56
N ASP A 523 0.55 -2.51 -22.68
CA ASP A 523 -0.28 -1.61 -21.87
C ASP A 523 -1.75 -1.76 -22.31
N GLY A 524 -2.56 -2.34 -21.42
CA GLY A 524 -3.98 -2.61 -21.63
C GLY A 524 -4.91 -1.49 -21.14
N ALA A 525 -4.42 -0.28 -20.88
CA ALA A 525 -5.27 0.85 -20.52
C ALA A 525 -6.36 1.15 -21.58
N ASN A 526 -6.09 0.81 -22.84
CA ASN A 526 -6.98 1.02 -23.98
C ASN A 526 -7.83 -0.23 -24.33
N MET A 527 -7.91 -1.22 -23.45
CA MET A 527 -8.66 -2.46 -23.69
C MET A 527 -10.15 -2.25 -23.98
N ASN A 528 -10.74 -1.10 -23.63
CA ASN A 528 -12.12 -0.78 -23.98
C ASN A 528 -12.39 -0.78 -25.50
N ALA A 529 -11.35 -0.60 -26.33
CA ALA A 529 -11.45 -0.72 -27.78
C ALA A 529 -11.23 -2.16 -28.29
N GLN A 530 -10.74 -3.08 -27.44
CA GLN A 530 -10.39 -4.45 -27.83
C GLN A 530 -11.42 -5.50 -27.39
N VAL A 531 -12.00 -5.37 -26.19
CA VAL A 531 -12.86 -6.40 -25.58
C VAL A 531 -13.96 -6.84 -26.56
N GLY A 532 -13.96 -8.14 -26.89
CA GLY A 532 -14.94 -8.75 -27.79
C GLY A 532 -14.61 -8.65 -29.29
N LEU A 533 -13.52 -7.96 -29.67
CA LEU A 533 -13.09 -7.78 -31.05
C LEU A 533 -11.72 -8.41 -31.34
N THR A 534 -10.78 -8.23 -30.43
CA THR A 534 -9.43 -8.82 -30.48
C THR A 534 -8.91 -9.05 -29.06
N SER A 535 -7.71 -9.60 -28.91
CA SER A 535 -7.10 -9.82 -27.60
C SER A 535 -5.58 -9.59 -27.62
N PRO A 536 -4.98 -9.19 -26.48
CA PRO A 536 -3.54 -9.06 -26.34
C PRO A 536 -2.75 -10.30 -26.79
N ALA A 537 -3.19 -11.50 -26.43
CA ALA A 537 -2.50 -12.72 -26.84
C ALA A 537 -2.57 -12.94 -28.36
N LEU A 538 -3.71 -12.62 -29.00
CA LEU A 538 -3.89 -12.77 -30.45
C LEU A 538 -2.95 -11.85 -31.25
N ILE A 539 -2.65 -10.66 -30.74
CA ILE A 539 -1.74 -9.72 -31.39
C ILE A 539 -0.25 -10.04 -31.14
N GLY A 540 0.06 -11.00 -30.25
CA GLY A 540 1.43 -11.44 -29.95
C GLY A 540 2.04 -10.85 -28.66
N ALA A 541 1.24 -10.29 -27.75
CA ALA A 541 1.73 -9.85 -26.45
C ALA A 541 1.98 -11.05 -25.52
N ASP A 542 3.05 -10.98 -24.71
CA ASP A 542 3.40 -12.03 -23.73
C ASP A 542 2.80 -11.74 -22.35
N VAL A 543 2.64 -10.47 -22.01
CA VAL A 543 2.07 -10.01 -20.73
C VAL A 543 1.35 -8.68 -20.92
N CYS A 544 0.28 -8.47 -20.15
CA CYS A 544 -0.49 -7.23 -20.16
C CYS A 544 -0.99 -6.90 -18.77
N HIS A 545 -1.18 -5.62 -18.49
CA HIS A 545 -2.01 -5.19 -17.36
C HIS A 545 -3.37 -4.68 -17.83
N LEU A 546 -4.37 -4.79 -16.97
CA LEU A 546 -5.70 -4.22 -17.20
C LEU A 546 -5.99 -3.12 -16.18
N ASN A 547 -6.54 -1.99 -16.63
CA ASN A 547 -7.12 -1.00 -15.73
C ASN A 547 -8.58 -1.33 -15.47
N LEU A 548 -8.87 -2.06 -14.39
CA LEU A 548 -10.25 -2.34 -13.99
C LEU A 548 -11.05 -1.04 -13.73
N HIS A 549 -10.39 0.00 -13.22
CA HIS A 549 -10.96 1.35 -13.03
C HIS A 549 -11.10 2.19 -14.31
N LYS A 550 -10.88 1.59 -15.47
CA LYS A 550 -11.15 2.19 -16.78
C LYS A 550 -12.10 1.29 -17.55
N THR A 551 -11.61 0.12 -17.97
CA THR A 551 -12.34 -0.77 -18.86
C THR A 551 -13.45 -1.54 -18.14
N PHE A 552 -13.31 -1.83 -16.84
CA PHE A 552 -14.20 -2.74 -16.11
C PHE A 552 -14.87 -2.08 -14.88
N CYS A 553 -15.28 -0.83 -15.05
CA CYS A 553 -16.26 -0.12 -14.23
C CYS A 553 -15.92 0.16 -12.75
N ILE A 554 -14.74 -0.21 -12.23
CA ILE A 554 -14.30 0.31 -10.91
C ILE A 554 -14.30 1.85 -10.99
N PRO A 555 -14.84 2.57 -9.98
CA PRO A 555 -14.93 4.03 -10.03
C PRO A 555 -13.54 4.67 -10.01
N HIS A 556 -13.42 5.84 -10.64
CA HIS A 556 -12.17 6.61 -10.70
C HIS A 556 -11.79 7.29 -9.37
N GLY A 557 -12.76 7.42 -8.46
CA GLY A 557 -12.66 8.15 -7.19
C GLY A 557 -11.50 7.72 -6.30
#